data_AF-A0A3E1Q8B6-F1
#
_entry.id   AF-A0A3E1Q8B6-F1
#
_cell.length_a   1.000
_cell.length_b   1.000
_cell.length_c   1.000
_cell.angle_alpha   90.00
_cell.angle_beta   90.00
_cell.angle_gamma   90.00
#
_symmetry.space_group_name_H-M   'P 1'
#
loop_
_entity.id
_entity.type
_entity.pdbx_description
1 polymer ?
#
loop_
_entity_poly.entity_id
_entity_poly.type
_entity_poly.pdbx_seq_one_letter_code
_entity_poly.pdbx_strand_id
1 'polypeptide(L)'
;MMKTGLRDKNLKLKSITMVLVFLTAVFLYGCVEEIDFETETFESALVVEATITNETKLQTITLSRTFQFEEDGPSAEANATVSVTDSMGNQYSFEETDIPGVYQSSTTFSAQPDRDYQLSIITANGRSYSSSPVALESTTQIDDLYVERETNESGEVGVSIFVDSYNPNEQETYYRFEYEETYKIVSPLRGSKDIEVISFNPPEVELVPKTREEEVCYATQQSKSILLASTNLLAQDRLSRYEVRFIKRINPIISQRYSILVKQNSISRDTYRFYEKLKSFSESESLFSQVQPGFIEGNIFSLESDTEKVIGIFNVASVSSQRMFFNYSDLFAEDESPGTFVDDCRLTRPELPLLVNQVESGLIKFVLEATGPGNPDIGFGPYFIAQKPCVDCTVFGSNVVPEFWEE
;
A
#
# COMPACT_ATOMS: atom_id res chain seq x y z
N MET A 1 6.37 83.54 7.44
CA MET A 1 5.21 82.87 8.07
C MET A 1 5.11 81.44 7.52
N MET A 2 6.04 80.53 7.84
CA MET A 2 6.06 79.19 7.21
C MET A 2 6.90 78.13 7.97
N LYS A 3 7.06 78.25 9.30
CA LYS A 3 7.83 77.28 10.10
C LYS A 3 7.04 76.56 11.21
N THR A 4 5.80 76.97 11.48
CA THR A 4 4.96 76.36 12.52
C THR A 4 4.08 75.20 12.03
N GLY A 5 3.69 75.16 10.73
CA GLY A 5 2.80 74.12 10.20
C GLY A 5 3.45 72.74 9.92
N LEU A 6 4.78 72.67 9.78
CA LEU A 6 5.51 71.41 9.50
C LEU A 6 5.77 70.58 10.76
N ARG A 7 5.82 71.20 11.94
CA ARG A 7 6.08 70.51 13.21
C ARG A 7 4.84 69.76 13.73
N ASP A 8 3.66 70.35 13.56
CA ASP A 8 2.38 69.72 13.92
C ASP A 8 1.99 68.55 13.01
N LYS A 9 2.28 68.62 11.71
CA LYS A 9 2.03 67.50 10.79
C LYS A 9 2.89 66.28 11.11
N ASN A 10 4.15 66.48 11.51
CA ASN A 10 5.05 65.39 11.91
C ASN A 10 4.68 64.76 13.26
N LEU A 11 4.12 65.53 14.20
CA LEU A 11 3.57 64.96 15.44
C LEU A 11 2.31 64.14 15.19
N LYS A 12 1.37 64.64 14.37
CA LYS A 12 0.15 63.90 14.01
C LYS A 12 0.46 62.64 13.22
N LEU A 13 1.42 62.69 12.30
CA LEU A 13 1.84 61.52 11.52
C LEU A 13 2.46 60.46 12.43
N LYS A 14 3.37 60.82 13.33
CA LYS A 14 3.95 59.89 14.32
C LYS A 14 2.90 59.27 15.24
N SER A 15 1.90 60.05 15.67
CA SER A 15 0.80 59.54 16.51
C SER A 15 -0.08 58.54 15.75
N ILE A 16 -0.33 58.76 14.44
CA ILE A 16 -1.10 57.83 13.60
C ILE A 16 -0.28 56.56 13.33
N THR A 17 1.02 56.68 13.08
CA THR A 17 1.90 55.51 12.90
C THR A 17 1.98 54.67 14.18
N MET A 18 2.02 55.31 15.35
CA MET A 18 2.07 54.60 16.63
C MET A 18 0.74 53.89 16.94
N VAL A 19 -0.40 54.50 16.62
CA VAL A 19 -1.73 53.86 16.72
C VAL A 19 -1.86 52.71 15.73
N LEU A 20 -1.36 52.85 14.50
CA LEU A 20 -1.42 51.79 13.49
C LEU A 20 -0.54 50.59 13.89
N VAL A 21 0.66 50.84 14.42
CA VAL A 21 1.56 49.80 14.95
C VAL A 21 0.93 49.07 16.14
N PHE A 22 0.27 49.81 17.04
CA PHE A 22 -0.48 49.23 18.16
C PHE A 22 -1.67 48.39 17.67
N LEU A 23 -2.43 48.88 16.68
CA LEU A 23 -3.55 48.13 16.11
C LEU A 23 -3.08 46.83 15.44
N THR A 24 -1.98 46.87 14.67
CA THR A 24 -1.37 45.67 14.07
C THR A 24 -0.81 44.69 15.11
N ALA A 25 -0.31 45.18 16.24
CA ALA A 25 0.17 44.32 17.33
C ALA A 25 -0.98 43.57 18.02
N VAL A 26 -2.17 44.18 18.11
CA VAL A 26 -3.37 43.54 18.68
C VAL A 26 -3.92 42.45 17.75
N PHE A 27 -3.82 42.61 16.42
CA PHE A 27 -4.21 41.55 15.46
C PHE A 27 -3.26 40.35 15.43
N LEU A 28 -2.06 40.45 16.01
CA LEU A 28 -1.11 39.33 16.14
C LEU A 28 -1.28 38.53 17.44
N TYR A 29 -2.17 38.97 18.35
CA TYR A 29 -2.59 38.20 19.53
C TYR A 29 -3.83 37.36 19.21
N GLY A 30 -3.71 36.46 18.24
CA GLY A 30 -4.65 35.36 18.09
C GLY A 30 -4.23 34.24 19.04
N CYS A 31 -4.88 34.12 20.19
CA CYS A 31 -4.80 32.88 20.95
C CYS A 31 -5.61 31.83 20.17
N VAL A 32 -4.91 30.89 19.54
CA VAL A 32 -5.55 29.65 19.10
C VAL A 32 -5.74 28.84 20.38
N GLU A 33 -6.96 28.81 20.91
CA GLU A 33 -7.31 27.81 21.93
C GLU A 33 -7.28 26.45 21.24
N GLU A 34 -6.42 25.58 21.76
CA GLU A 34 -6.43 24.17 21.41
C GLU A 34 -7.78 23.61 21.86
N ILE A 35 -8.56 23.11 20.90
CA ILE A 35 -9.79 22.41 21.22
C ILE A 35 -9.35 21.04 21.73
N ASP A 36 -9.34 20.89 23.05
CA ASP A 36 -9.10 19.61 23.69
C ASP A 36 -10.35 18.74 23.49
N PHE A 37 -10.31 17.87 22.48
CA PHE A 37 -11.36 16.90 22.22
C PHE A 37 -11.16 15.71 23.16
N GLU A 38 -11.45 15.85 24.46
CA GLU A 38 -11.56 14.68 25.33
C GLU A 38 -12.75 13.83 24.86
N THR A 39 -12.49 12.69 24.23
CA THR A 39 -13.57 11.74 23.90
C THR A 39 -14.13 11.18 25.20
N GLU A 40 -15.35 11.59 25.57
CA GLU A 40 -16.06 10.96 26.67
C GLU A 40 -16.33 9.49 26.31
N THR A 41 -15.58 8.59 26.96
CA THR A 41 -15.69 7.12 26.93
C THR A 41 -15.24 6.42 25.63
N PHE A 42 -13.95 6.08 25.54
CA PHE A 42 -13.43 5.13 24.57
C PHE A 42 -13.62 3.69 25.07
N GLU A 43 -14.44 2.90 24.38
CA GLU A 43 -14.53 1.45 24.59
C GLU A 43 -13.62 0.74 23.58
N SER A 44 -12.54 0.12 24.07
CA SER A 44 -11.67 -0.70 23.24
C SER A 44 -12.42 -1.94 22.74
N ALA A 45 -12.56 -2.08 21.42
CA ALA A 45 -13.19 -3.22 20.77
C ALA A 45 -12.14 -4.16 20.16
N LEU A 46 -12.40 -5.46 20.21
CA LEU A 46 -11.59 -6.45 19.49
C LEU A 46 -11.85 -6.30 17.99
N VAL A 47 -10.78 -6.25 17.21
CA VAL A 47 -10.80 -6.21 15.75
C VAL A 47 -10.25 -7.53 15.22
N VAL A 48 -11.03 -8.25 14.42
CA VAL A 48 -10.71 -9.58 13.92
C VAL A 48 -10.73 -9.60 12.39
N GLU A 49 -9.60 -9.96 11.79
CA GLU A 49 -9.51 -10.30 10.37
C GLU A 49 -9.22 -11.79 10.24
N ALA A 50 -10.23 -12.57 9.84
CA ALA A 50 -10.12 -14.02 9.80
C ALA A 50 -10.77 -14.58 8.53
N THR A 51 -9.95 -14.91 7.53
CA THR A 51 -10.41 -15.61 6.33
C THR A 51 -9.70 -16.96 6.20
N ILE A 52 -10.49 -18.03 6.16
CA ILE A 52 -10.00 -19.38 5.84
C ILE A 52 -10.33 -19.68 4.38
N THR A 53 -9.41 -20.32 3.68
CA THR A 53 -9.56 -20.60 2.24
C THR A 53 -9.49 -22.09 1.92
N ASN A 54 -9.95 -22.47 0.73
CA ASN A 54 -9.77 -23.81 0.17
C ASN A 54 -8.33 -24.08 -0.35
N GLU A 55 -7.40 -23.12 -0.23
CA GLU A 55 -5.98 -23.33 -0.53
C GLU A 55 -5.29 -24.11 0.59
N THR A 56 -4.52 -25.14 0.25
CA THR A 56 -3.75 -25.91 1.25
C THR A 56 -2.50 -25.13 1.67
N LYS A 57 -2.62 -24.36 2.75
CA LYS A 57 -1.55 -23.53 3.31
C LYS A 57 -1.67 -23.40 4.83
N LEU A 58 -0.69 -22.75 5.45
CA LEU A 58 -0.86 -22.25 6.80
C LEU A 58 -1.82 -21.05 6.72
N GLN A 59 -2.97 -21.16 7.36
CA GLN A 59 -3.97 -20.09 7.36
C GLN A 59 -3.60 -19.03 8.39
N THR A 60 -4.01 -17.78 8.17
CA THR A 60 -3.63 -16.64 9.02
C THR A 60 -4.87 -15.92 9.54
N ILE A 61 -4.84 -15.52 10.80
CA ILE A 61 -5.85 -14.71 11.48
C ILE A 61 -5.12 -13.55 12.16
N THR A 62 -5.61 -12.33 11.98
CA THR A 62 -5.02 -11.14 12.61
C THR A 62 -5.99 -10.57 13.63
N LEU A 63 -5.49 -10.34 14.84
CA LEU A 63 -6.22 -9.76 15.97
C LEU A 63 -5.57 -8.44 16.39
N SER A 64 -6.39 -7.42 16.51
CA SER A 64 -5.97 -6.09 17.00
C SER A 64 -7.06 -5.47 17.86
N ARG A 65 -6.79 -4.29 18.40
CA ARG A 65 -7.74 -3.47 19.15
C ARG A 65 -7.93 -2.14 18.46
N THR A 66 -9.13 -1.60 18.58
CA THR A 66 -9.36 -0.19 18.27
C THR A 66 -8.44 0.69 19.11
N PHE A 67 -8.15 1.87 18.59
CA PHE A 67 -7.25 2.85 19.19
C PHE A 67 -7.91 4.23 19.17
N GLN A 68 -7.45 5.12 20.05
CA GLN A 68 -7.91 6.51 20.07
C GLN A 68 -7.21 7.32 18.98
N PHE A 69 -7.74 8.50 18.66
CA PHE A 69 -7.15 9.33 17.61
C PHE A 69 -5.72 9.80 17.95
N GLU A 70 -5.44 9.94 19.24
CA GLU A 70 -4.17 10.38 19.80
C GLU A 70 -3.10 9.27 19.81
N GLU A 71 -3.47 8.03 19.52
CA GLU A 71 -2.57 6.86 19.53
C GLU A 71 -1.96 6.60 18.14
N ASP A 72 -0.74 6.05 18.11
CA ASP A 72 0.04 5.76 16.89
C ASP A 72 -0.48 4.53 16.09
N GLY A 73 -1.80 4.34 16.03
CA GLY A 73 -2.45 3.25 15.29
C GLY A 73 -2.96 2.10 16.18
N PRO A 74 -3.52 1.04 15.55
CA PRO A 74 -4.13 -0.07 16.27
C PRO A 74 -3.08 -0.86 17.06
N SER A 75 -3.43 -1.25 18.28
CA SER A 75 -2.59 -2.13 19.10
C SER A 75 -2.89 -3.61 18.77
N ALA A 76 -1.85 -4.43 18.74
CA ALA A 76 -1.99 -5.86 18.51
C ALA A 76 -2.63 -6.56 19.72
N GLU A 77 -3.55 -7.49 19.47
CA GLU A 77 -4.07 -8.39 20.52
C GLU A 77 -3.17 -9.64 20.58
N ALA A 78 -2.16 -9.58 21.43
CA ALA A 78 -1.15 -10.64 21.59
C ALA A 78 -1.51 -11.67 22.67
N ASN A 79 -0.88 -12.85 22.61
CA ASN A 79 -1.04 -13.96 23.55
C ASN A 79 -2.48 -14.49 23.69
N ALA A 80 -3.30 -14.39 22.64
CA ALA A 80 -4.61 -15.02 22.58
C ALA A 80 -4.50 -16.50 22.21
N THR A 81 -5.44 -17.31 22.70
CA THR A 81 -5.65 -18.68 22.22
C THR A 81 -6.66 -18.64 21.08
N VAL A 82 -6.23 -19.00 19.88
CA VAL A 82 -7.06 -18.93 18.67
C VAL A 82 -7.23 -20.34 18.09
N SER A 83 -8.46 -20.71 17.75
CA SER A 83 -8.74 -21.97 17.07
C SER A 83 -9.94 -21.88 16.14
N VAL A 84 -9.95 -22.70 15.10
CA VAL A 84 -11.09 -22.90 14.21
C VAL A 84 -11.53 -24.36 14.33
N THR A 85 -12.83 -24.61 14.49
CA THR A 85 -13.40 -25.96 14.54
C THR A 85 -14.32 -26.17 13.35
N ASP A 86 -14.27 -27.35 12.72
CA ASP A 86 -15.22 -27.72 11.67
C ASP A 86 -16.41 -28.55 12.19
N SER A 87 -17.46 -28.68 11.36
CA SER A 87 -18.68 -29.44 11.70
C SER A 87 -18.45 -30.95 11.89
N MET A 88 -17.26 -31.48 11.56
CA MET A 88 -16.86 -32.86 11.84
C MET A 88 -16.13 -33.02 13.18
N GLY A 89 -15.88 -31.92 13.89
CA GLY A 89 -15.16 -31.91 15.16
C GLY A 89 -13.63 -31.84 15.02
N ASN A 90 -13.10 -31.56 13.82
CA ASN A 90 -11.68 -31.28 13.66
C ASN A 90 -11.39 -29.87 14.21
N GLN A 91 -10.33 -29.75 15.01
CA GLN A 91 -9.88 -28.47 15.56
C GLN A 91 -8.52 -28.10 14.98
N TYR A 92 -8.42 -26.86 14.50
CA TYR A 92 -7.23 -26.24 13.96
C TYR A 92 -6.77 -25.15 14.92
N SER A 93 -5.66 -25.39 15.61
CA SER A 93 -5.05 -24.40 16.50
C SER A 93 -4.20 -23.41 15.71
N PHE A 94 -4.14 -22.18 16.20
CA PHE A 94 -3.29 -21.12 15.66
C PHE A 94 -2.31 -20.63 16.72
N GLU A 95 -1.07 -20.39 16.30
CA GLU A 95 0.03 -19.91 17.12
C GLU A 95 0.41 -18.49 16.69
N GLU A 96 0.69 -17.61 17.65
CA GLU A 96 1.16 -16.26 17.36
C GLU A 96 2.54 -16.31 16.71
N THR A 97 2.72 -15.52 15.64
CA THR A 97 4.00 -15.40 14.92
C THR A 97 4.96 -14.44 15.64
N ASP A 98 6.15 -14.23 15.08
CA ASP A 98 7.07 -13.18 15.56
C ASP A 98 6.49 -11.75 15.43
N ILE A 99 5.39 -11.59 14.69
CA ILE A 99 4.63 -10.33 14.60
C ILE A 99 3.44 -10.42 15.57
N PRO A 100 3.42 -9.59 16.64
CA PRO A 100 2.33 -9.61 17.61
C PRO A 100 0.96 -9.41 16.97
N GLY A 101 -0.04 -10.17 17.43
CA GLY A 101 -1.41 -10.13 16.92
C GLY A 101 -1.64 -10.88 15.61
N VAL A 102 -0.60 -11.40 14.96
CA VAL A 102 -0.74 -12.26 13.77
C VAL A 102 -0.61 -13.71 14.20
N TYR A 103 -1.66 -14.49 13.98
CA TYR A 103 -1.77 -15.90 14.34
C TYR A 103 -1.79 -16.77 13.08
N GLN A 104 -1.00 -17.83 13.07
CA GLN A 104 -0.89 -18.76 11.96
C GLN A 104 -1.23 -20.17 12.42
N SER A 105 -1.97 -20.93 11.60
CA SER A 105 -2.37 -22.29 11.97
C SER A 105 -1.14 -23.19 12.19
N SER A 106 -1.14 -24.03 13.23
CA SER A 106 0.01 -24.91 13.56
C SER A 106 0.28 -25.96 12.47
N THR A 107 -0.74 -26.27 11.65
CA THR A 107 -0.64 -27.20 10.53
C THR A 107 -1.25 -26.58 9.27
N THR A 108 -0.80 -27.06 8.11
CA THR A 108 -1.40 -26.68 6.83
C THR A 108 -2.76 -27.36 6.66
N PHE A 109 -3.76 -26.61 6.22
CA PHE A 109 -5.07 -27.15 5.89
C PHE A 109 -5.78 -26.29 4.86
N SER A 110 -6.85 -26.84 4.29
CA SER A 110 -7.77 -26.15 3.39
C SER A 110 -9.21 -26.39 3.84
N ALA A 111 -10.04 -25.35 3.71
CA ALA A 111 -11.48 -25.49 3.86
C ALA A 111 -12.02 -26.52 2.87
N GLN A 112 -12.92 -27.38 3.33
CA GLN A 112 -13.53 -28.43 2.54
C GLN A 112 -14.99 -28.08 2.24
N PRO A 113 -15.53 -28.47 1.08
CA PRO A 113 -16.96 -28.40 0.80
C PRO A 113 -17.79 -29.16 1.83
N ASP A 114 -19.06 -28.76 1.98
CA ASP A 114 -20.03 -29.39 2.89
C ASP A 114 -19.59 -29.41 4.36
N ARG A 115 -18.77 -28.43 4.77
CA ARG A 115 -18.36 -28.21 6.16
C ARG A 115 -18.59 -26.78 6.60
N ASP A 116 -19.08 -26.63 7.82
CA ASP A 116 -19.15 -25.35 8.49
C ASP A 116 -17.93 -25.19 9.38
N TYR A 117 -17.35 -24.00 9.39
CA TYR A 117 -16.24 -23.65 10.25
C TYR A 117 -16.68 -22.60 11.27
N GLN A 118 -16.10 -22.66 12.47
CA GLN A 118 -16.38 -21.70 13.54
C GLN A 118 -15.09 -21.26 14.21
N LEU A 119 -14.92 -19.95 14.36
CA LEU A 119 -13.80 -19.34 15.06
C LEU A 119 -14.06 -19.29 16.57
N SER A 120 -13.00 -19.52 17.35
CA SER A 120 -12.95 -19.33 18.80
C SER A 120 -11.67 -18.59 19.18
N ILE A 121 -11.81 -17.53 19.97
CA ILE A 121 -10.71 -16.70 20.47
C ILE A 121 -10.87 -16.58 21.99
N ILE A 122 -9.78 -16.81 22.74
CA ILE A 122 -9.68 -16.49 24.16
C ILE A 122 -8.51 -15.52 24.32
N THR A 123 -8.79 -14.28 24.68
CA THR A 123 -7.77 -13.23 24.83
C THR A 123 -6.93 -13.44 26.08
N ALA A 124 -5.78 -12.76 26.18
CA ALA A 124 -4.84 -12.92 27.30
C ALA A 124 -5.48 -12.55 28.66
N ASN A 125 -6.48 -11.66 28.66
CA ASN A 125 -7.25 -11.29 29.85
C ASN A 125 -8.44 -12.24 30.15
N GLY A 126 -8.60 -13.32 29.39
CA GLY A 126 -9.58 -14.38 29.62
C GLY A 126 -10.99 -14.13 29.05
N ARG A 127 -11.18 -13.13 28.17
CA ARG A 127 -12.44 -12.92 27.46
C ARG A 127 -12.53 -13.83 26.24
N SER A 128 -13.73 -14.27 25.90
CA SER A 128 -13.96 -15.32 24.91
C SER A 128 -14.90 -14.84 23.81
N TYR A 129 -14.53 -15.10 22.57
CA TYR A 129 -15.29 -14.68 21.40
C TYR A 129 -15.50 -15.87 20.48
N SER A 130 -16.62 -15.87 19.78
CA SER A 130 -16.92 -16.89 18.77
C SER A 130 -17.59 -16.28 17.54
N SER A 131 -17.38 -16.91 16.39
CA SER A 131 -18.15 -16.59 15.19
C SER A 131 -19.44 -17.41 15.11
N SER A 132 -20.36 -16.96 14.27
CA SER A 132 -21.36 -17.87 13.70
C SER A 132 -20.67 -18.92 12.81
N PRO A 133 -21.25 -20.13 12.64
CA PRO A 133 -20.74 -21.11 11.68
C PRO A 133 -20.82 -20.55 10.25
N VAL A 134 -19.77 -20.78 9.46
CA VAL A 134 -19.66 -20.32 8.06
C VAL A 134 -19.25 -21.49 7.18
N ALA A 135 -20.02 -21.72 6.11
CA ALA A 135 -19.73 -22.73 5.10
C ALA A 135 -18.75 -22.20 4.05
N LEU A 136 -18.03 -23.13 3.41
CA LEU A 136 -17.26 -22.81 2.21
C LEU A 136 -18.19 -22.57 1.02
N GLU A 137 -18.09 -21.39 0.39
CA GLU A 137 -18.81 -21.08 -0.85
C GLU A 137 -18.32 -21.92 -2.04
N SER A 138 -19.17 -22.11 -3.05
CA SER A 138 -18.75 -22.83 -4.26
C SER A 138 -17.59 -22.11 -4.95
N THR A 139 -16.71 -22.87 -5.60
CA THR A 139 -15.58 -22.28 -6.34
C THR A 139 -16.03 -21.87 -7.73
N THR A 140 -15.98 -20.57 -8.02
CA THR A 140 -16.08 -20.08 -9.40
C THR A 140 -14.68 -19.88 -9.99
N GLN A 141 -14.44 -20.43 -11.18
CA GLN A 141 -13.18 -20.24 -11.89
C GLN A 141 -13.14 -18.87 -12.57
N ILE A 142 -11.93 -18.31 -12.69
CA ILE A 142 -11.68 -17.20 -13.62
C ILE A 142 -11.70 -17.78 -15.03
N ASP A 143 -12.58 -17.25 -15.90
CA ASP A 143 -12.68 -17.66 -17.30
C ASP A 143 -11.57 -17.00 -18.13
N ASP A 144 -11.36 -15.70 -17.90
CA ASP A 144 -10.32 -14.92 -18.57
C ASP A 144 -9.79 -13.81 -17.67
N LEU A 145 -8.49 -13.53 -17.83
CA LEU A 145 -7.77 -12.43 -17.19
C LEU A 145 -6.94 -11.77 -18.28
N TYR A 146 -7.36 -10.58 -18.68
CA TYR A 146 -6.80 -9.89 -19.83
C TYR A 146 -6.61 -8.41 -19.56
N VAL A 147 -5.84 -7.78 -20.45
CA VAL A 147 -5.43 -6.39 -20.36
C VAL A 147 -5.80 -5.65 -21.62
N GLU A 148 -6.31 -4.44 -21.45
CA GLU A 148 -6.61 -3.54 -22.56
C GLU A 148 -6.13 -2.12 -22.29
N ARG A 149 -5.79 -1.40 -23.35
CA ARG A 149 -5.57 0.05 -23.28
C ARG A 149 -6.92 0.75 -23.23
N GLU A 150 -7.16 1.50 -22.17
CA GLU A 150 -8.40 2.26 -21.97
C GLU A 150 -8.15 3.72 -21.59
N THR A 151 -9.21 4.51 -21.61
CA THR A 151 -9.27 5.83 -21.00
C THR A 151 -10.32 5.78 -19.91
N ASN A 152 -9.92 5.99 -18.66
CA ASN A 152 -10.84 5.91 -17.53
C ASN A 152 -11.86 7.08 -17.55
N GLU A 153 -12.83 7.03 -16.64
CA GLU A 153 -13.89 8.06 -16.54
C GLU A 153 -13.36 9.49 -16.27
N SER A 154 -12.14 9.59 -15.72
CA SER A 154 -11.44 10.87 -15.48
C SER A 154 -10.68 11.39 -16.71
N GLY A 155 -10.74 10.69 -17.85
CA GLY A 155 -10.05 11.06 -19.09
C GLY A 155 -8.57 10.68 -19.11
N GLU A 156 -8.11 9.83 -18.18
CA GLU A 156 -6.72 9.40 -18.12
C GLU A 156 -6.50 8.15 -18.97
N VAL A 157 -5.52 8.22 -19.86
CA VAL A 157 -5.11 7.06 -20.68
C VAL A 157 -4.26 6.12 -19.84
N GLY A 158 -4.54 4.83 -19.93
CA GLY A 158 -3.81 3.82 -19.19
C GLY A 158 -4.15 2.41 -19.64
N VAL A 159 -3.95 1.50 -18.70
CA VAL A 159 -4.11 0.06 -18.86
C VAL A 159 -5.15 -0.41 -17.86
N SER A 160 -6.21 -1.04 -18.35
CA SER A 160 -7.23 -1.70 -17.54
C SER A 160 -7.02 -3.20 -17.58
N ILE A 161 -7.06 -3.83 -16.42
CA ILE A 161 -6.96 -5.27 -16.24
C ILE A 161 -8.35 -5.77 -15.85
N PHE A 162 -8.88 -6.69 -16.64
CA PHE A 162 -10.25 -7.17 -16.54
C PHE A 162 -10.30 -8.66 -16.18
N VAL A 163 -11.33 -9.02 -15.43
CA VAL A 163 -11.69 -10.40 -15.13
C VAL A 163 -13.06 -10.73 -15.71
N ASP A 164 -13.12 -11.88 -16.37
CA ASP A 164 -14.35 -12.56 -16.75
C ASP A 164 -14.48 -13.85 -15.93
N SER A 165 -15.70 -14.15 -15.47
CA SER A 165 -15.98 -15.30 -14.61
C SER A 165 -17.41 -15.79 -14.85
N TYR A 166 -17.60 -17.11 -14.83
CA TYR A 166 -18.90 -17.72 -15.06
C TYR A 166 -19.12 -18.92 -14.13
N ASN A 167 -20.23 -18.90 -13.38
CA ASN A 167 -20.65 -20.03 -12.57
C ASN A 167 -21.94 -20.64 -13.13
N PRO A 168 -21.90 -21.81 -13.81
CA PRO A 168 -23.12 -22.44 -14.32
C PRO A 168 -23.96 -23.11 -13.22
N ASN A 169 -23.42 -23.29 -12.01
CA ASN A 169 -24.01 -24.15 -10.98
C ASN A 169 -24.72 -23.37 -9.86
N GLU A 170 -24.55 -22.05 -9.81
CA GLU A 170 -25.18 -21.20 -8.79
C GLU A 170 -26.03 -20.09 -9.40
N GLN A 171 -26.91 -19.56 -8.57
CA GLN A 171 -27.67 -18.36 -8.84
C GLN A 171 -27.23 -17.34 -7.80
N GLU A 172 -26.59 -16.25 -8.25
CA GLU A 172 -26.09 -15.14 -7.43
C GLU A 172 -24.81 -15.44 -6.63
N THR A 173 -23.65 -15.26 -7.28
CA THR A 173 -22.36 -15.31 -6.60
C THR A 173 -21.88 -13.92 -6.17
N TYR A 174 -21.25 -13.84 -5.01
CA TYR A 174 -20.58 -12.63 -4.50
C TYR A 174 -19.07 -12.84 -4.51
N TYR A 175 -18.35 -11.86 -5.06
CA TYR A 175 -16.91 -11.94 -5.23
C TYR A 175 -16.20 -10.82 -4.47
N ARG A 176 -15.06 -11.18 -3.88
CA ARG A 176 -14.03 -10.24 -3.44
C ARG A 176 -12.73 -10.51 -4.18
N PHE A 177 -12.21 -9.50 -4.85
CA PHE A 177 -10.96 -9.60 -5.59
C PHE A 177 -9.80 -9.05 -4.77
N GLU A 178 -8.68 -9.74 -4.85
CA GLU A 178 -7.38 -9.29 -4.38
C GLU A 178 -6.38 -9.48 -5.51
N TYR A 179 -5.28 -8.74 -5.49
CA TYR A 179 -4.21 -8.99 -6.42
C TYR A 179 -2.84 -8.75 -5.81
N GLU A 180 -1.85 -9.47 -6.34
CA GLU A 180 -0.44 -9.23 -6.12
C GLU A 180 0.17 -8.77 -7.45
N GLU A 181 0.69 -7.55 -7.49
CA GLU A 181 1.37 -6.99 -8.65
C GLU A 181 2.88 -7.02 -8.48
N THR A 182 3.59 -7.45 -9.52
CA THR A 182 5.06 -7.48 -9.55
C THR A 182 5.56 -6.88 -10.85
N TYR A 183 6.55 -6.00 -10.78
CA TYR A 183 7.06 -5.32 -11.95
C TYR A 183 8.58 -5.27 -11.99
N LYS A 184 9.12 -5.28 -13.21
CA LYS A 184 10.54 -5.15 -13.50
C LYS A 184 10.95 -3.68 -13.48
N ILE A 185 12.04 -3.40 -12.80
CA ILE A 185 12.65 -2.07 -12.68
C ILE A 185 14.03 -2.17 -13.32
N VAL A 186 14.30 -1.29 -14.28
CA VAL A 186 15.60 -1.20 -14.95
C VAL A 186 16.22 0.16 -14.67
N SER A 187 17.45 0.16 -14.15
CA SER A 187 18.20 1.37 -13.87
C SER A 187 18.43 2.17 -15.17
N PRO A 188 18.17 3.49 -15.18
CA PRO A 188 18.40 4.34 -16.36
C PRO A 188 19.85 4.34 -16.85
N LEU A 189 20.80 4.18 -15.94
CA LEU A 189 22.23 4.16 -16.19
C LEU A 189 22.86 2.86 -15.70
N ARG A 190 23.93 2.44 -16.39
CA ARG A 190 24.72 1.26 -16.03
C ARG A 190 26.06 1.69 -15.46
N GLY A 191 26.40 1.17 -14.28
CA GLY A 191 27.73 1.30 -13.69
C GLY A 191 28.42 -0.05 -13.65
N SER A 192 29.64 -0.15 -14.20
CA SER A 192 30.38 -1.42 -14.26
C SER A 192 31.16 -1.75 -12.98
N LYS A 193 31.32 -0.77 -12.09
CA LYS A 193 32.10 -0.85 -10.85
C LYS A 193 31.40 -0.03 -9.76
N ASP A 194 31.79 -0.27 -8.51
CA ASP A 194 31.53 0.64 -7.40
C ASP A 194 32.75 1.55 -7.16
N ILE A 195 32.55 2.62 -6.40
CA ILE A 195 33.60 3.56 -6.00
C ILE A 195 33.63 3.63 -4.48
N GLU A 196 34.81 3.45 -3.89
CA GLU A 196 35.01 3.43 -2.44
C GLU A 196 36.02 4.50 -2.02
N VAL A 197 35.84 5.06 -0.82
CA VAL A 197 36.77 6.03 -0.24
C VAL A 197 37.96 5.30 0.39
N ILE A 198 39.17 5.64 -0.04
CA ILE A 198 40.42 5.10 0.54
C ILE A 198 40.98 6.04 1.60
N SER A 199 40.92 7.35 1.34
CA SER A 199 41.44 8.37 2.27
C SER A 199 40.71 9.71 2.07
N PHE A 200 40.49 10.44 3.17
CA PHE A 200 39.97 11.81 3.15
C PHE A 200 41.08 12.86 3.03
N ASN A 201 42.30 12.54 3.46
CA ASN A 201 43.43 13.47 3.45
C ASN A 201 44.79 12.74 3.27
N PRO A 202 45.38 12.75 2.06
CA PRO A 202 44.85 13.34 0.82
C PRO A 202 43.60 12.62 0.33
N PRO A 203 42.67 13.30 -0.37
CA PRO A 203 41.44 12.68 -0.86
C PRO A 203 41.74 11.65 -1.95
N GLU A 204 41.33 10.41 -1.71
CA GLU A 204 41.60 9.26 -2.58
C GLU A 204 40.41 8.30 -2.59
N VAL A 205 40.11 7.77 -3.77
CA VAL A 205 39.02 6.82 -4.03
C VAL A 205 39.54 5.70 -4.93
N GLU A 206 38.96 4.52 -4.81
CA GLU A 206 39.28 3.35 -5.64
C GLU A 206 38.02 2.84 -6.35
N LEU A 207 38.19 2.29 -7.55
CA LEU A 207 37.11 1.60 -8.26
C LEU A 207 37.19 0.10 -7.99
N VAL A 208 36.14 -0.46 -7.41
CA VAL A 208 36.06 -1.88 -7.04
C VAL A 208 35.03 -2.62 -7.88
N PRO A 209 35.20 -3.94 -8.15
CA PRO A 209 34.17 -4.73 -8.82
C PRO A 209 32.85 -4.72 -8.03
N LYS A 210 31.72 -4.65 -8.74
CA LYS A 210 30.40 -4.80 -8.11
C LYS A 210 30.24 -6.18 -7.49
N THR A 211 29.59 -6.24 -6.33
CA THR A 211 29.32 -7.48 -5.59
C THR A 211 27.89 -7.99 -5.75
N ARG A 212 26.99 -7.17 -6.31
CA ARG A 212 25.57 -7.47 -6.48
C ARG A 212 25.00 -6.87 -7.77
N GLU A 213 23.90 -7.44 -8.24
CA GLU A 213 23.09 -6.88 -9.34
C GLU A 213 22.36 -5.62 -8.87
N GLU A 214 22.38 -4.57 -9.69
CA GLU A 214 21.85 -3.23 -9.41
C GLU A 214 21.16 -2.59 -10.63
N GLU A 215 21.21 -3.26 -11.79
CA GLU A 215 20.60 -2.82 -13.03
C GLU A 215 19.16 -3.31 -13.17
N VAL A 216 18.88 -4.56 -12.80
CA VAL A 216 17.56 -5.18 -12.92
C VAL A 216 17.05 -5.60 -11.56
N CYS A 217 15.90 -5.06 -11.16
CA CYS A 217 15.23 -5.35 -9.90
C CYS A 217 13.75 -5.63 -10.12
N TYR A 218 13.11 -6.14 -9.07
CA TYR A 218 11.69 -6.45 -9.02
C TYR A 218 11.09 -5.91 -7.74
N ALA A 219 9.87 -5.40 -7.82
CA ALA A 219 9.10 -5.01 -6.64
C ALA A 219 7.71 -5.64 -6.70
N THR A 220 7.25 -6.13 -5.56
CA THR A 220 5.95 -6.78 -5.40
C THR A 220 5.09 -5.97 -4.42
N GLN A 221 3.83 -5.75 -4.78
CA GLN A 221 2.86 -5.04 -3.96
C GLN A 221 1.53 -5.80 -3.91
N GLN A 222 0.86 -5.75 -2.76
CA GLN A 222 -0.49 -6.30 -2.60
C GLN A 222 -1.55 -5.21 -2.86
N SER A 223 -2.73 -5.63 -3.29
CA SER A 223 -3.89 -4.75 -3.47
C SER A 223 -4.29 -4.08 -2.14
N LYS A 224 -4.58 -2.78 -2.19
CA LYS A 224 -5.00 -1.99 -1.01
C LYS A 224 -6.49 -1.68 -0.98
N SER A 225 -7.17 -1.75 -2.12
CA SER A 225 -8.57 -1.38 -2.27
C SER A 225 -9.50 -2.57 -2.08
N ILE A 226 -10.70 -2.32 -1.55
CA ILE A 226 -11.75 -3.32 -1.42
C ILE A 226 -12.47 -3.44 -2.78
N LEU A 227 -12.20 -4.54 -3.49
CA LEU A 227 -12.79 -4.84 -4.81
C LEU A 227 -13.90 -5.89 -4.64
N LEU A 228 -15.13 -5.51 -4.96
CA LEU A 228 -16.33 -6.32 -4.76
C LEU A 228 -17.16 -6.36 -6.03
N ALA A 229 -17.64 -7.54 -6.40
CA ALA A 229 -18.59 -7.72 -7.49
C ALA A 229 -19.71 -8.68 -7.08
N SER A 230 -20.88 -8.54 -7.68
CA SER A 230 -21.98 -9.50 -7.50
C SER A 230 -22.70 -9.71 -8.82
N THR A 231 -23.23 -10.92 -9.01
CA THR A 231 -24.02 -11.29 -10.19
C THR A 231 -25.51 -11.35 -9.90
N ASN A 232 -25.93 -10.94 -8.70
CA ASN A 232 -27.31 -10.95 -8.23
C ASN A 232 -28.30 -10.15 -9.13
N LEU A 233 -27.81 -9.13 -9.83
CA LEU A 233 -28.60 -8.32 -10.75
C LEU A 233 -28.50 -8.79 -12.21
N LEU A 234 -27.76 -9.85 -12.48
CA LEU A 234 -27.51 -10.35 -13.82
C LEU A 234 -28.42 -11.54 -14.14
N ALA A 235 -28.85 -11.63 -15.40
CA ALA A 235 -29.73 -12.71 -15.86
C ALA A 235 -29.05 -14.10 -15.86
N GLN A 236 -27.72 -14.12 -15.80
CA GLN A 236 -26.87 -15.29 -15.65
C GLN A 236 -25.79 -14.96 -14.64
N ASP A 237 -25.28 -15.96 -13.93
CA ASP A 237 -24.16 -15.82 -13.02
C ASP A 237 -22.84 -15.69 -13.79
N ARG A 238 -22.73 -14.59 -14.53
CA ARG A 238 -21.63 -14.25 -15.42
C ARG A 238 -21.16 -12.85 -15.10
N LEU A 239 -19.97 -12.74 -14.54
CA LEU A 239 -19.25 -11.48 -14.43
C LEU A 239 -18.43 -11.29 -15.71
N SER A 240 -18.59 -10.16 -16.38
CA SER A 240 -17.84 -9.86 -17.59
C SER A 240 -17.27 -8.46 -17.51
N ARG A 241 -16.00 -8.34 -17.91
CA ARG A 241 -15.23 -7.12 -18.01
C ARG A 241 -15.21 -6.34 -16.69
N TYR A 242 -15.05 -7.06 -15.57
CA TYR A 242 -14.91 -6.41 -14.26
C TYR A 242 -13.48 -5.88 -14.11
N GLU A 243 -13.31 -4.56 -14.01
CA GLU A 243 -12.00 -3.94 -13.84
C GLU A 243 -11.47 -4.19 -12.43
N VAL A 244 -10.39 -4.97 -12.33
CA VAL A 244 -9.70 -5.22 -11.05
C VAL A 244 -8.62 -4.18 -10.77
N ARG A 245 -8.06 -3.58 -11.82
CA ARG A 245 -6.93 -2.65 -11.71
C ARG A 245 -6.82 -1.75 -12.93
N PHE A 246 -6.81 -0.44 -12.70
CA PHE A 246 -6.39 0.56 -13.69
C PHE A 246 -5.00 1.11 -13.35
N ILE A 247 -4.13 1.22 -14.35
CA ILE A 247 -2.78 1.78 -14.23
C ILE A 247 -2.58 2.86 -15.29
N LYS A 248 -2.31 4.09 -14.85
CA LYS A 248 -2.04 5.23 -15.76
C LYS A 248 -0.86 4.92 -16.67
N ARG A 249 -0.92 5.37 -17.92
CA ARG A 249 0.16 5.20 -18.91
C ARG A 249 1.52 5.73 -18.42
N ILE A 250 1.52 6.79 -17.62
CA ILE A 250 2.70 7.43 -17.05
C ILE A 250 3.16 6.82 -15.72
N ASN A 251 2.56 5.72 -15.28
CA ASN A 251 3.00 5.06 -14.05
C ASN A 251 4.24 4.20 -14.35
N PRO A 252 5.37 4.39 -13.65
CA PRO A 252 6.60 3.67 -13.95
C PRO A 252 6.54 2.16 -13.72
N ILE A 253 5.57 1.64 -12.95
CA ILE A 253 5.44 0.19 -12.69
C ILE A 253 5.12 -0.62 -13.95
N ILE A 254 4.55 0.00 -14.98
CA ILE A 254 4.30 -0.66 -16.28
C ILE A 254 5.34 -0.27 -17.33
N SER A 255 6.40 0.45 -16.98
CA SER A 255 7.40 0.94 -17.95
C SER A 255 8.19 -0.17 -18.63
N GLN A 256 8.27 -1.34 -18.00
CA GLN A 256 8.96 -2.52 -18.50
C GLN A 256 7.96 -3.67 -18.60
N ARG A 257 8.30 -4.83 -18.04
CA ARG A 257 7.42 -5.99 -17.92
C ARG A 257 6.69 -5.95 -16.58
N TYR A 258 5.40 -6.25 -16.62
CA TYR A 258 4.51 -6.24 -15.48
C TYR A 258 3.80 -7.59 -15.35
N SER A 259 3.59 -8.03 -14.11
CA SER A 259 2.84 -9.23 -13.74
C SER A 259 1.78 -8.89 -12.71
N ILE A 260 0.64 -9.55 -12.80
CA ILE A 260 -0.40 -9.51 -11.77
C ILE A 260 -0.95 -10.91 -11.54
N LEU A 261 -1.04 -11.32 -10.28
CA LEU A 261 -1.79 -12.50 -9.84
C LEU A 261 -3.09 -12.03 -9.22
N VAL A 262 -4.20 -12.26 -9.91
CA VAL A 262 -5.53 -11.93 -9.40
C VAL A 262 -6.09 -13.14 -8.66
N LYS A 263 -6.65 -12.90 -7.47
CA LYS A 263 -7.36 -13.87 -6.66
C LYS A 263 -8.84 -13.49 -6.60
N GLN A 264 -9.69 -14.36 -7.11
CA GLN A 264 -11.14 -14.29 -7.02
C GLN A 264 -11.59 -15.13 -5.81
N ASN A 265 -12.08 -14.46 -4.78
CA ASN A 265 -12.67 -15.11 -3.61
C ASN A 265 -14.19 -15.15 -3.78
N SER A 266 -14.79 -16.33 -3.82
CA SER A 266 -16.25 -16.45 -3.68
C SER A 266 -16.58 -16.42 -2.19
N ILE A 267 -17.48 -15.51 -1.81
CA ILE A 267 -17.76 -15.17 -0.41
C ILE A 267 -19.26 -15.17 -0.13
N SER A 268 -19.62 -15.37 1.13
CA SER A 268 -21.02 -15.32 1.54
C SER A 268 -21.62 -13.92 1.34
N ARG A 269 -22.95 -13.86 1.21
CA ARG A 269 -23.69 -12.59 1.16
C ARG A 269 -23.42 -11.70 2.38
N ASP A 270 -23.30 -12.30 3.56
CA ASP A 270 -23.04 -11.55 4.80
C ASP A 270 -21.61 -10.98 4.80
N THR A 271 -20.65 -11.75 4.29
CA THR A 271 -19.28 -11.27 4.04
C THR A 271 -19.26 -10.11 3.05
N TYR A 272 -20.00 -10.22 1.94
CA TYR A 272 -20.07 -9.16 0.94
C TYR A 272 -20.61 -7.85 1.54
N ARG A 273 -21.71 -7.92 2.31
CA ARG A 273 -22.30 -6.76 2.99
C ARG A 273 -21.37 -6.14 4.02
N PHE A 274 -20.61 -6.94 4.74
CA PHE A 274 -19.60 -6.45 5.67
C PHE A 274 -18.55 -5.61 4.94
N TYR A 275 -17.98 -6.13 3.86
CA TYR A 275 -16.97 -5.39 3.07
C TYR A 275 -17.56 -4.20 2.31
N GLU A 276 -18.82 -4.26 1.88
CA GLU A 276 -19.52 -3.11 1.28
C GLU A 276 -19.66 -1.96 2.28
N LYS A 277 -20.07 -2.27 3.51
CA LYS A 277 -20.08 -1.30 4.62
C LYS A 277 -18.65 -0.77 4.86
N LEU A 278 -17.67 -1.64 5.04
CA LEU A 278 -16.28 -1.25 5.30
C LEU A 278 -15.73 -0.33 4.19
N LYS A 279 -16.00 -0.64 2.93
CA LYS A 279 -15.63 0.19 1.77
C LYS A 279 -16.25 1.58 1.85
N SER A 280 -17.55 1.66 2.16
CA SER A 280 -18.26 2.94 2.29
C SER A 280 -17.72 3.81 3.43
N PHE A 281 -17.18 3.20 4.49
CA PHE A 281 -16.47 3.91 5.56
C PHE A 281 -15.14 4.47 5.06
N SER A 282 -14.32 3.66 4.38
CA SER A 282 -12.99 4.07 3.92
C SER A 282 -13.00 5.12 2.82
N GLU A 283 -14.00 5.12 1.93
CA GLU A 283 -14.11 6.10 0.83
C GLU A 283 -14.71 7.45 1.28
N SER A 284 -15.15 7.56 2.54
CA SER A 284 -15.85 8.74 3.06
C SER A 284 -14.93 9.91 3.50
N GLU A 285 -13.65 9.90 3.13
CA GLU A 285 -12.62 10.94 3.45
C GLU A 285 -12.92 12.37 2.97
N SER A 286 -14.08 12.64 2.36
CA SER A 286 -14.48 14.02 2.10
C SER A 286 -14.75 14.73 3.42
N LEU A 287 -14.03 15.83 3.70
CA LEU A 287 -14.17 16.70 4.88
C LEU A 287 -15.61 17.23 5.12
N PHE A 288 -16.53 17.00 4.18
CA PHE A 288 -17.94 17.39 4.23
C PHE A 288 -18.91 16.20 4.20
N SER A 289 -18.41 14.96 4.18
CA SER A 289 -19.21 13.75 4.26
C SER A 289 -19.72 13.56 5.69
N GLN A 290 -21.03 13.70 5.89
CA GLN A 290 -21.73 13.43 7.16
C GLN A 290 -22.26 12.00 7.24
N VAL A 291 -21.62 11.03 6.58
CA VAL A 291 -21.98 9.64 6.84
C VAL A 291 -21.39 9.33 8.21
N GLN A 292 -22.20 9.40 9.27
CA GLN A 292 -21.91 8.75 10.55
C GLN A 292 -22.29 7.30 10.37
N PRO A 293 -21.39 6.45 9.91
CA PRO A 293 -21.84 5.15 9.48
C PRO A 293 -21.94 4.32 10.77
N GLY A 294 -23.09 3.65 10.94
CA GLY A 294 -23.38 2.88 12.15
C GLY A 294 -22.34 1.78 12.39
N PHE A 295 -22.33 1.19 13.58
CA PHE A 295 -21.38 0.14 13.95
C PHE A 295 -21.30 -0.98 12.87
N ILE A 296 -20.08 -1.34 12.45
CA ILE A 296 -19.86 -2.42 11.48
C ILE A 296 -19.97 -3.75 12.20
N GLU A 297 -21.18 -4.27 12.29
CA GLU A 297 -21.44 -5.62 12.79
C GLU A 297 -20.99 -6.66 11.77
N GLY A 298 -20.12 -7.58 12.21
CA GLY A 298 -19.84 -8.82 11.51
C GLY A 298 -20.52 -10.02 12.18
N ASN A 299 -19.93 -11.21 12.03
CA ASN A 299 -20.50 -12.46 12.56
C ASN A 299 -19.78 -12.98 13.82
N ILE A 300 -18.94 -12.16 14.45
CA ILE A 300 -18.18 -12.49 15.66
C ILE A 300 -18.81 -11.79 16.86
N PHE A 301 -18.99 -12.50 17.96
CA PHE A 301 -19.65 -12.02 19.17
C PHE A 301 -18.89 -12.47 20.43
N SER A 302 -19.04 -11.69 21.50
CA SER A 302 -18.54 -12.03 22.84
C SER A 302 -19.42 -13.11 23.49
N LEU A 303 -18.80 -14.05 24.19
CA LEU A 303 -19.50 -15.09 24.95
C LEU A 303 -19.86 -14.63 26.37
N GLU A 304 -19.26 -13.52 26.84
CA GLU A 304 -19.51 -12.97 28.18
C GLU A 304 -20.62 -11.90 28.18
N SER A 305 -20.77 -11.12 27.11
CA SER A 305 -21.76 -10.03 27.05
C SER A 305 -22.30 -9.79 25.63
N ASP A 306 -23.61 -9.66 25.50
CA ASP A 306 -24.28 -9.30 24.24
C ASP A 306 -24.12 -7.83 23.86
N THR A 307 -23.73 -6.97 24.81
CA THR A 307 -23.48 -5.54 24.59
C THR A 307 -22.04 -5.24 24.21
N GLU A 308 -21.13 -6.21 24.29
CA GLU A 308 -19.73 -6.02 23.95
C GLU A 308 -19.52 -5.90 22.45
N LYS A 309 -18.83 -4.83 22.02
CA LYS A 309 -18.55 -4.57 20.61
C LYS A 309 -17.34 -5.36 20.14
N VAL A 310 -17.51 -6.06 19.02
CA VAL A 310 -16.45 -6.74 18.27
C VAL A 310 -16.57 -6.33 16.81
N ILE A 311 -15.47 -5.92 16.21
CA ILE A 311 -15.39 -5.51 14.82
C ILE A 311 -14.68 -6.61 14.05
N GLY A 312 -15.24 -7.03 12.93
CA GLY A 312 -14.59 -8.05 12.10
C GLY A 312 -15.52 -9.15 11.65
N ILE A 313 -15.05 -9.93 10.69
CA ILE A 313 -15.81 -11.04 10.12
C ILE A 313 -14.92 -12.27 10.04
N PHE A 314 -15.50 -13.40 10.43
CA PHE A 314 -14.97 -14.71 10.12
C PHE A 314 -15.56 -15.17 8.78
N ASN A 315 -14.69 -15.40 7.81
CA ASN A 315 -15.08 -15.74 6.44
C ASN A 315 -14.43 -17.06 6.01
N VAL A 316 -15.16 -17.87 5.25
CA VAL A 316 -14.65 -19.08 4.61
C VAL A 316 -14.87 -18.91 3.10
N ALA A 317 -13.79 -18.75 2.36
CA ALA A 317 -13.85 -18.41 0.94
C ALA A 317 -13.24 -19.49 0.05
N SER A 318 -13.86 -19.70 -1.11
CA SER A 318 -13.23 -20.43 -2.20
C SER A 318 -12.37 -19.48 -3.03
N VAL A 319 -11.19 -19.93 -3.42
CA VAL A 319 -10.22 -19.13 -4.16
C VAL A 319 -10.01 -19.73 -5.54
N SER A 320 -10.12 -18.89 -6.57
CA SER A 320 -9.55 -19.12 -7.89
C SER A 320 -8.51 -18.04 -8.16
N SER A 321 -7.38 -18.38 -8.77
CA SER A 321 -6.34 -17.42 -9.09
C SER A 321 -5.79 -17.61 -10.48
N GLN A 322 -5.43 -16.49 -11.13
CA GLN A 322 -4.82 -16.49 -12.44
C GLN A 322 -3.75 -15.39 -12.49
N ARG A 323 -2.58 -15.74 -13.06
CA ARG A 323 -1.48 -14.80 -13.28
C ARG A 323 -1.39 -14.46 -14.76
N MET A 324 -1.14 -13.19 -15.05
CA MET A 324 -0.82 -12.74 -16.40
C MET A 324 0.42 -11.84 -16.42
N PHE A 325 0.97 -11.65 -17.60
CA PHE A 325 2.10 -10.76 -17.88
C PHE A 325 1.79 -9.89 -19.10
N PHE A 326 2.30 -8.67 -19.13
CA PHE A 326 2.34 -7.85 -20.33
C PHE A 326 3.57 -6.92 -20.31
N ASN A 327 3.98 -6.45 -21.49
CA ASN A 327 4.97 -5.40 -21.63
C ASN A 327 4.30 -4.10 -22.05
N TYR A 328 4.92 -2.97 -21.71
CA TYR A 328 4.47 -1.66 -22.15
C TYR A 328 4.28 -1.57 -23.69
N SER A 329 5.24 -2.13 -24.43
CA SER A 329 5.28 -2.13 -25.89
C SER A 329 4.15 -2.94 -26.55
N ASP A 330 3.48 -3.81 -25.79
CA ASP A 330 2.36 -4.59 -26.31
C ASP A 330 1.08 -3.74 -26.38
N LEU A 331 1.04 -2.63 -25.65
CA LEU A 331 -0.15 -1.79 -25.46
C LEU A 331 0.01 -0.35 -25.97
N PHE A 332 1.23 0.19 -26.01
CA PHE A 332 1.52 1.58 -26.39
C PHE A 332 2.55 1.67 -27.51
N ALA A 333 2.46 2.72 -28.31
CA ALA A 333 3.42 2.98 -29.39
C ALA A 333 4.78 3.46 -28.84
N GLU A 334 5.84 3.32 -29.64
CA GLU A 334 7.21 3.72 -29.24
C GLU A 334 7.35 5.22 -28.92
N ASP A 335 6.51 6.07 -29.51
CA ASP A 335 6.50 7.52 -29.25
C ASP A 335 5.71 7.90 -27.99
N GLU A 336 4.93 6.98 -27.43
CA GLU A 336 4.24 7.15 -26.15
C GLU A 336 5.15 6.71 -25.01
N SER A 337 6.05 7.56 -24.51
CA SER A 337 6.97 7.15 -23.44
C SER A 337 6.25 6.83 -22.11
N PRO A 338 6.63 5.75 -21.40
CA PRO A 338 6.14 5.47 -20.04
C PRO A 338 6.69 6.49 -19.04
N GLY A 339 6.17 6.43 -17.81
CA GLY A 339 6.80 7.14 -16.69
C GLY A 339 8.10 6.49 -16.24
N THR A 340 8.88 7.24 -15.46
CA THR A 340 10.17 6.82 -14.90
C THR A 340 10.13 6.81 -13.37
N PHE A 341 10.88 5.91 -12.74
CA PHE A 341 11.08 5.93 -11.28
C PHE A 341 11.96 7.10 -10.82
N VAL A 342 12.78 7.64 -11.73
CA VAL A 342 13.69 8.76 -11.48
C VAL A 342 13.63 9.72 -12.65
N ASP A 343 13.35 11.00 -12.37
CA ASP A 343 13.16 12.01 -13.42
C ASP A 343 14.47 12.64 -13.91
N ASP A 344 15.51 12.70 -13.06
CA ASP A 344 16.78 13.34 -13.38
C ASP A 344 17.98 12.44 -13.07
N CYS A 345 18.63 11.97 -14.15
CA CYS A 345 19.86 11.18 -14.10
C CYS A 345 21.05 11.89 -14.75
N ARG A 346 21.19 13.19 -14.47
CA ARG A 346 22.38 13.97 -14.86
C ARG A 346 23.66 13.34 -14.33
N LEU A 347 24.62 13.20 -15.24
CA LEU A 347 25.98 12.83 -14.92
C LEU A 347 26.77 14.06 -14.44
N THR A 348 27.50 13.91 -13.34
CA THR A 348 28.43 14.93 -12.82
C THR A 348 29.82 14.37 -12.62
N ARG A 349 30.82 15.24 -12.53
CA ARG A 349 32.26 14.96 -12.40
C ARG A 349 32.88 15.82 -11.30
N PRO A 350 32.55 15.56 -10.03
CA PRO A 350 33.14 16.29 -8.91
C PRO A 350 34.65 16.02 -8.80
N GLU A 351 35.42 17.04 -8.46
CA GLU A 351 36.84 16.89 -8.13
C GLU A 351 37.04 16.14 -6.80
N LEU A 352 38.23 15.57 -6.58
CA LEU A 352 38.51 14.59 -5.51
C LEU A 352 38.06 14.98 -4.08
N PRO A 353 38.22 16.22 -3.59
CA PRO A 353 37.71 16.56 -2.25
C PRO A 353 36.18 16.49 -2.15
N LEU A 354 35.47 16.88 -3.20
CA LEU A 354 34.00 16.82 -3.24
C LEU A 354 33.52 15.39 -3.50
N LEU A 355 34.19 14.68 -4.41
CA LEU A 355 33.86 13.30 -4.76
C LEU A 355 33.93 12.39 -3.54
N VAL A 356 34.99 12.47 -2.74
CA VAL A 356 35.14 11.66 -1.52
C VAL A 356 33.94 11.85 -0.58
N ASN A 357 33.54 13.10 -0.32
CA ASN A 357 32.39 13.40 0.53
C ASN A 357 31.06 12.87 -0.05
N GLN A 358 30.90 12.92 -1.37
CA GLN A 358 29.69 12.43 -2.03
C GLN A 358 29.64 10.90 -2.04
N VAL A 359 30.77 10.21 -2.25
CA VAL A 359 30.86 8.75 -2.14
C VAL A 359 30.51 8.31 -0.71
N GLU A 360 31.09 8.97 0.30
CA GLU A 360 30.82 8.68 1.71
C GLU A 360 29.35 8.87 2.09
N SER A 361 28.65 9.82 1.46
CA SER A 361 27.22 10.02 1.70
C SER A 361 26.35 8.84 1.28
N GLY A 362 26.85 7.94 0.42
CA GLY A 362 26.10 6.82 -0.15
C GLY A 362 24.98 7.24 -1.13
N LEU A 363 24.92 8.52 -1.51
CA LEU A 363 23.86 9.07 -2.38
C LEU A 363 24.21 9.04 -3.87
N ILE A 364 25.45 8.71 -4.22
CA ILE A 364 25.92 8.66 -5.61
C ILE A 364 26.53 7.30 -5.94
N LYS A 365 26.58 6.99 -7.23
CA LYS A 365 27.18 5.78 -7.79
C LYS A 365 28.08 6.13 -8.97
N PHE A 366 29.15 5.34 -9.13
CA PHE A 366 30.02 5.41 -10.30
C PHE A 366 29.29 4.93 -11.55
N VAL A 367 29.52 5.60 -12.67
CA VAL A 367 28.98 5.21 -13.99
C VAL A 367 30.11 4.80 -14.94
N LEU A 368 31.04 5.72 -15.24
CA LEU A 368 32.15 5.46 -16.16
C LEU A 368 33.35 6.41 -15.92
N GLU A 369 34.53 5.99 -16.38
CA GLU A 369 35.77 6.78 -16.31
C GLU A 369 35.77 7.92 -17.34
N ALA A 370 36.23 9.10 -16.96
CA ALA A 370 36.25 10.25 -17.86
C ALA A 370 37.46 10.23 -18.81
N THR A 371 37.24 10.52 -20.10
CA THR A 371 38.27 10.50 -21.14
C THR A 371 38.72 11.88 -21.63
N GLY A 372 38.20 12.97 -21.06
CA GLY A 372 38.45 14.34 -21.50
C GLY A 372 38.45 15.39 -20.39
N PRO A 373 38.79 16.66 -20.70
CA PRO A 373 39.13 17.67 -19.70
C PRO A 373 37.96 18.11 -18.80
N GLY A 374 36.70 17.88 -19.18
CA GLY A 374 35.54 18.35 -18.41
C GLY A 374 35.09 19.75 -18.84
N ASN A 375 34.03 20.26 -18.20
CA ASN A 375 33.52 21.62 -18.42
C ASN A 375 32.80 22.13 -17.16
N PRO A 376 32.47 23.44 -17.07
CA PRO A 376 31.81 24.01 -15.88
C PRO A 376 30.44 23.41 -15.53
N ASP A 377 29.72 22.84 -16.50
CA ASP A 377 28.36 22.32 -16.29
C ASP A 377 28.38 20.93 -15.64
N ILE A 378 29.35 20.08 -16.01
CA ILE A 378 29.47 18.71 -15.50
C ILE A 378 30.58 18.56 -14.45
N GLY A 379 31.61 19.40 -14.47
CA GLY A 379 32.81 19.32 -13.63
C GLY A 379 34.04 18.74 -14.34
N PHE A 380 35.16 18.73 -13.60
CA PHE A 380 36.51 18.39 -14.11
C PHE A 380 37.09 17.13 -13.45
N GLY A 381 36.31 16.45 -12.60
CA GLY A 381 36.72 15.24 -11.87
C GLY A 381 37.03 14.03 -12.74
N PRO A 382 37.69 13.00 -12.19
CA PRO A 382 38.16 11.83 -12.95
C PRO A 382 37.06 10.86 -13.37
N TYR A 383 35.90 10.88 -12.72
CA TYR A 383 34.82 9.91 -12.95
C TYR A 383 33.48 10.60 -13.18
N PHE A 384 32.63 9.99 -14.01
CA PHE A 384 31.22 10.33 -14.06
C PHE A 384 30.47 9.55 -12.99
N ILE A 385 29.71 10.30 -12.19
CA ILE A 385 28.80 9.78 -11.18
C ILE A 385 27.38 10.23 -11.46
N ALA A 386 26.42 9.47 -10.94
CA ALA A 386 25.02 9.84 -10.92
C ALA A 386 24.44 9.61 -9.52
N GLN A 387 23.24 10.12 -9.28
CA GLN A 387 22.51 9.78 -8.06
C GLN A 387 22.28 8.28 -8.00
N LYS A 388 22.35 7.71 -6.80
CA LYS A 388 22.17 6.27 -6.55
C LYS A 388 20.96 5.66 -7.28
N PRO A 389 19.73 6.21 -7.22
CA PRO A 389 18.57 5.60 -7.87
C PRO A 389 18.65 5.55 -9.41
N CYS A 390 19.58 6.27 -10.04
CA CYS A 390 19.81 6.20 -11.49
C CYS A 390 20.63 4.99 -11.93
N VAL A 391 21.40 4.39 -11.02
CA VAL A 391 22.35 3.30 -11.30
C VAL A 391 22.01 2.04 -10.51
N ASP A 392 21.31 2.21 -9.39
CA ASP A 392 21.00 1.17 -8.42
C ASP A 392 19.50 1.08 -8.19
N CYS A 393 18.85 0.14 -8.88
CA CYS A 393 17.42 -0.13 -8.76
C CYS A 393 17.03 -0.72 -7.40
N THR A 394 17.99 -1.13 -6.57
CA THR A 394 17.70 -1.69 -5.23
C THR A 394 17.12 -0.64 -4.27
N VAL A 395 17.13 0.63 -4.67
CA VAL A 395 16.40 1.71 -3.99
C VAL A 395 14.88 1.51 -4.09
N PHE A 396 14.39 0.87 -5.16
CA PHE A 396 12.97 0.71 -5.45
C PHE A 396 12.48 -0.74 -5.32
N GLY A 397 13.38 -1.72 -5.40
CA GLY A 397 13.02 -3.14 -5.38
C GLY A 397 14.15 -4.05 -4.95
N SER A 398 13.94 -5.35 -5.12
CA SER A 398 14.91 -6.40 -4.85
C SER A 398 15.60 -6.84 -6.14
N ASN A 399 16.89 -7.14 -6.08
CA ASN A 399 17.61 -7.76 -7.20
C ASN A 399 17.43 -9.28 -7.26
N VAL A 400 16.55 -9.84 -6.43
CA VAL A 400 16.16 -11.26 -6.45
C VAL A 400 14.99 -11.44 -7.41
N VAL A 401 15.17 -12.31 -8.41
CA VAL A 401 14.12 -12.68 -9.37
C VAL A 401 13.04 -13.49 -8.66
N PRO A 402 11.76 -13.11 -8.72
CA PRO A 402 10.66 -13.92 -8.19
C PRO A 402 10.56 -15.28 -8.87
N GLU A 403 10.24 -16.35 -8.14
CA GLU A 403 10.21 -17.72 -8.69
C GLU A 403 9.20 -17.90 -9.83
N PHE A 404 8.09 -17.16 -9.80
CA PHE A 404 7.05 -17.19 -10.85
C PHE A 404 7.39 -16.33 -12.06
N TRP A 405 8.49 -15.57 -12.05
CA TRP A 405 8.78 -14.57 -13.06
C TRP A 405 9.20 -15.21 -14.39
N GLU A 406 8.50 -14.84 -15.47
CA GLU A 406 8.77 -15.31 -16.84
C GLU A 406 9.08 -14.11 -17.72
N GLU A 407 10.19 -14.15 -18.48
CA GLU A 407 10.62 -13.08 -19.40
C GLU A 407 9.82 -13.02 -20.70
#